data_AF-A0A4Y2JG34-F1
#
_entry.id   AF-A0A4Y2JG34-F1
#
_cell.length_a   1.000
_cell.length_b   1.000
_cell.length_c   1.000
_cell.angle_alpha   90.00
_cell.angle_beta   90.00
_cell.angle_gamma   90.00
#
_symmetry.space_group_name_H-M   'P 1'
#
loop_
_entity.id
_entity.type
_entity.pdbx_description
1 polymer ?
#
loop_
_entity_poly.entity_id
_entity_poly.type
_entity_poly.pdbx_seq_one_letter_code
_entity_poly.pdbx_strand_id
1 'polypeptide(L)'
;MPFLQRVIEPVHVCRNTLPLDDQGVLAVEVPNELECVTNGTLANIIRQLSSLSKHAEDLFSSLFRESSSIVARANSLQGRIDRLAVKVTQLDSTIEE
;
A
#
# COMPACT_ATOMS: atom_id res chain seq x y z
N MET A 1 -13.41 -17.52 -0.99
CA MET A 1 -13.61 -16.19 -0.40
C MET A 1 -12.27 -15.47 -0.42
N PRO A 2 -12.14 -14.23 -0.90
CA PRO A 2 -10.83 -13.58 -0.92
C PRO A 2 -10.45 -13.20 0.51
N PHE A 3 -9.31 -13.71 0.98
CA PHE A 3 -8.78 -13.48 2.32
C PHE A 3 -8.42 -12.00 2.52
N LEU A 4 -8.60 -11.46 3.72
CA LEU A 4 -8.20 -10.09 4.07
C LEU A 4 -6.67 -9.97 3.98
N GLN A 5 -6.16 -9.49 2.84
CA GLN A 5 -4.75 -9.61 2.48
C GLN A 5 -3.82 -8.55 3.14
N ARG A 6 -4.31 -7.72 4.07
CA ARG A 6 -3.54 -6.62 4.69
C ARG A 6 -3.84 -6.44 6.18
N VAL A 7 -3.52 -7.46 6.97
CA VAL A 7 -3.59 -7.35 8.44
C VAL A 7 -2.49 -6.40 8.91
N ILE A 8 -2.87 -5.41 9.72
CA ILE A 8 -1.95 -4.46 10.32
C ILE A 8 -1.43 -5.07 11.62
N GLU A 9 -0.10 -5.13 11.77
CA GLU A 9 0.56 -5.74 12.94
C GLU A 9 1.34 -4.71 13.76
N PRO A 10 1.31 -4.79 15.11
CA PRO A 10 0.58 -5.76 15.92
C PRO A 10 -0.93 -5.46 16.01
N VAL A 11 -1.77 -6.50 16.04
CA VAL A 11 -3.23 -6.35 16.18
C VAL A 11 -3.61 -5.95 17.62
N HIS A 12 -2.95 -6.54 18.61
CA HIS A 12 -3.22 -6.31 20.03
C HIS A 12 -2.14 -5.42 20.66
N VAL A 13 -2.25 -4.11 20.50
CA VAL A 13 -1.20 -3.16 20.89
C VAL A 13 -0.88 -3.15 22.38
N CYS A 14 -1.83 -3.50 23.26
CA CYS A 14 -1.62 -3.50 24.71
C CYS A 14 -1.12 -4.85 25.26
N ARG A 15 -0.98 -5.89 24.42
CA ARG A 15 -0.55 -7.22 24.89
C ARG A 15 0.96 -7.32 24.95
N ASN A 16 1.45 -8.12 25.90
CA ASN A 16 2.86 -8.46 26.09
C ASN A 16 3.75 -7.21 26.28
N THR A 17 3.20 -6.16 26.89
CA THR A 17 3.93 -4.91 27.18
C THR A 17 4.71 -4.98 28.49
N LEU A 18 4.43 -5.97 29.34
CA LEU A 18 5.17 -6.28 30.56
C LEU A 18 6.06 -7.51 30.33
N PRO A 19 7.25 -7.56 30.93
CA PRO A 19 8.13 -8.72 30.89
C PRO A 19 7.59 -9.79 31.85
N LEU A 20 6.61 -10.57 31.41
CA LEU A 20 6.07 -11.71 32.16
C LEU A 20 6.79 -13.01 31.77
N ASP A 21 7.03 -13.87 32.75
CA ASP A 21 7.51 -15.24 32.55
C ASP A 21 6.38 -16.20 32.14
N ASP A 22 6.70 -17.47 31.93
CA ASP A 22 5.74 -18.51 31.52
C ASP A 22 4.66 -18.79 32.57
N GLN A 23 4.85 -18.33 33.82
CA GLN A 23 3.90 -18.45 34.92
C GLN A 23 3.05 -17.19 35.09
N GLY A 24 3.28 -16.16 34.27
CA GLY A 24 2.57 -14.88 34.33
C GLY A 24 3.06 -13.95 35.45
N VAL A 25 4.25 -14.21 36.00
CA VAL A 25 4.90 -13.38 37.00
C VAL A 25 5.90 -12.46 36.31
N LEU A 26 6.17 -11.27 36.90
CA LEU A 26 7.18 -10.37 36.36
C LEU A 26 8.56 -11.04 36.38
N ALA A 27 9.15 -11.21 35.20
CA ALA A 27 10.48 -11.78 35.00
C ALA A 27 11.60 -10.84 35.50
N VAL A 28 11.31 -9.54 35.61
CA VAL A 28 12.21 -8.50 36.12
C VAL A 28 11.40 -7.54 36.98
N GLU A 29 12.01 -7.00 38.04
CA GLU A 29 11.38 -5.96 38.86
C GLU A 29 11.09 -4.70 38.02
N VAL A 30 9.81 -4.34 37.93
CA VAL A 30 9.35 -3.15 37.22
C VAL A 30 8.90 -2.12 38.26
N PRO A 31 9.58 -0.96 38.40
CA PRO A 31 9.25 0.04 39.42
C PRO A 31 7.83 0.63 39.27
N ASN A 32 7.35 0.73 38.02
CA ASN A 32 6.04 1.26 37.69
C ASN A 32 5.42 0.48 36.50
N GLU A 33 4.62 -0.53 36.81
CA GLU A 33 3.99 -1.39 35.81
C GLU A 33 3.07 -0.62 34.87
N LEU A 34 2.33 0.38 35.38
CA LEU A 34 1.40 1.15 34.57
C LEU A 34 2.13 1.99 33.50
N GLU A 35 3.25 2.59 33.89
CA GLU A 35 4.12 3.31 32.94
C GLU A 35 4.74 2.36 31.92
N CYS A 36 5.17 1.17 32.36
CA CYS A 36 5.72 0.14 31.47
C CYS A 36 4.69 -0.33 30.43
N VAL A 37 3.46 -0.64 30.86
CA VAL A 37 2.35 -0.98 29.95
C VAL A 37 2.04 0.16 28.99
N THR A 38 2.00 1.39 29.48
CA THR A 38 1.72 2.58 28.66
C THR A 38 2.78 2.75 27.58
N ASN A 39 4.05 2.69 27.95
CA ASN A 39 5.16 2.82 27.01
C ASN A 39 5.20 1.67 25.99
N GLY A 40 5.01 0.43 26.44
CA GLY A 40 4.91 -0.73 25.55
C GLY A 40 3.74 -0.62 24.57
N THR A 41 2.60 -0.10 25.03
CA THR A 41 1.43 0.14 24.17
C THR A 41 1.74 1.20 23.12
N LEU A 42 2.38 2.31 23.49
CA LEU A 42 2.80 3.35 22.55
C LEU A 42 3.81 2.83 21.53
N ALA A 43 4.79 2.03 21.95
CA ALA A 43 5.75 1.39 21.04
C ALA A 43 5.04 0.47 20.05
N ASN A 44 4.07 -0.32 20.50
CA ASN A 44 3.26 -1.18 19.64
C ASN A 44 2.37 -0.39 18.68
N ILE A 45 1.82 0.76 19.09
CA ILE A 45 1.08 1.66 18.19
C ILE A 45 2.01 2.18 17.09
N ILE A 46 3.24 2.60 17.43
CA ILE A 46 4.22 3.06 16.43
C ILE A 46 4.54 1.94 15.42
N ARG A 47 4.71 0.70 15.90
CA ARG A 47 4.90 -0.48 15.02
C ARG A 47 3.68 -0.73 14.14
N GLN A 48 2.48 -0.59 14.69
CA GLN A 48 1.21 -0.75 13.98
C GLN A 48 1.08 0.29 12.86
N LEU A 49 1.41 1.55 13.14
CA LEU A 49 1.43 2.61 12.14
C LEU A 49 2.48 2.35 11.05
N SER A 50 3.66 1.80 11.41
CA SER A 50 4.66 1.39 10.42
C SER A 50 4.15 0.29 9.50
N SER A 51 3.50 -0.74 10.05
CA SER A 51 2.85 -1.80 9.27
C SER A 51 1.79 -1.24 8.32
N LEU A 52 0.94 -0.31 8.80
CA LEU A 52 -0.06 0.37 7.99
C LEU A 52 0.57 1.18 6.84
N SER A 53 1.63 1.95 7.12
CA SER A 53 2.33 2.75 6.10
C SER A 53 2.92 1.87 4.99
N LYS A 54 3.49 0.72 5.35
CA LYS A 54 3.98 -0.26 4.37
C LYS A 54 2.86 -0.78 3.47
N HIS A 55 1.72 -1.13 4.04
CA HIS A 55 0.54 -1.58 3.27
C HIS A 55 0.02 -0.48 2.33
N ALA A 56 0.04 0.78 2.77
CA ALA A 56 -0.34 1.91 1.95
C ALA A 56 0.64 2.13 0.79
N GLU A 57 1.95 2.02 1.03
CA GLU A 57 2.98 2.10 0.00
C GLU A 57 2.79 1.02 -1.07
N ASP A 58 2.62 -0.24 -0.67
CA ASP A 58 2.41 -1.36 -1.60
C ASP A 58 1.17 -1.12 -2.48
N LEU A 59 0.09 -0.61 -1.88
CA LEU A 59 -1.13 -0.23 -2.59
C LEU A 59 -0.88 0.86 -3.63
N PHE A 60 -0.33 2.00 -3.23
CA PHE A 60 -0.11 3.12 -4.14
C PHE A 60 0.93 2.81 -5.20
N SER A 61 1.94 2.00 -4.89
CA SER A 61 2.93 1.51 -5.84
C SER A 61 2.28 0.65 -6.93
N SER A 62 1.37 -0.25 -6.55
CA SER A 62 0.63 -1.07 -7.52
C SER A 62 -0.26 -0.23 -8.45
N LEU A 63 -1.02 0.72 -7.89
CA LEU A 63 -1.87 1.63 -8.65
C LEU A 63 -1.05 2.53 -9.58
N PHE A 64 0.10 3.03 -9.12
CA PHE A 64 0.99 3.85 -9.92
C PHE A 64 1.54 3.10 -11.14
N ARG A 65 1.93 1.83 -10.95
CA ARG A 65 2.41 0.97 -12.05
C ARG A 65 1.31 0.72 -13.09
N GLU A 66 0.09 0.41 -12.64
CA GLU A 66 -1.04 0.19 -13.53
C GLU A 66 -1.41 1.46 -14.31
N SER A 67 -1.52 2.59 -13.60
CA SER A 67 -1.80 3.90 -14.22
C SER A 67 -0.74 4.28 -15.25
N SER A 68 0.54 4.07 -14.93
CA SER A 68 1.66 4.31 -15.86
C SER A 68 1.55 3.45 -17.13
N SER A 69 1.14 2.18 -17.00
CA SER A 69 0.88 1.29 -18.14
C SER A 69 -0.27 1.81 -19.00
N ILE A 70 -1.36 2.28 -18.38
CA ILE A 70 -2.52 2.87 -19.08
C ILE A 70 -2.09 4.12 -19.85
N VAL A 71 -1.33 5.02 -19.22
CA VAL A 71 -0.82 6.24 -19.87
C VAL A 71 0.05 5.91 -21.09
N ALA A 72 0.96 4.93 -20.97
CA ALA A 72 1.80 4.52 -22.09
C ALA A 72 0.98 4.00 -23.28
N ARG A 73 -0.06 3.19 -23.00
CA ARG A 73 -0.98 2.67 -24.02
C ARG A 73 -1.83 3.79 -24.64
N ALA A 74 -2.31 4.72 -23.83
CA ALA A 74 -3.09 5.87 -24.30
C ALA A 74 -2.24 6.76 -25.23
N ASN A 75 -0.99 7.04 -24.89
CA ASN A 75 -0.07 7.80 -25.73
C ASN A 75 0.21 7.10 -27.07
N SER A 76 0.43 5.78 -27.04
CA SER A 76 0.60 4.99 -28.27
C SER A 76 -0.64 5.05 -29.15
N LEU A 77 -1.83 4.94 -28.55
CA LEU A 77 -3.10 5.04 -29.27
C LEU A 77 -3.31 6.44 -29.86
N GLN A 78 -3.00 7.51 -29.12
CA GLN A 78 -3.08 8.88 -29.62
C GLN A 78 -2.20 9.07 -30.86
N GLY A 79 -0.95 8.61 -30.83
CA GLY A 79 -0.08 8.68 -32.01
C GLY A 79 -0.61 7.90 -33.22
N ARG A 80 -1.37 6.81 -33.00
CA ARG A 80 -2.05 6.10 -34.10
C ARG A 80 -3.25 6.88 -34.63
N ILE A 81 -4.02 7.53 -33.75
CA ILE A 81 -5.14 8.41 -34.12
C ILE A 81 -4.64 9.58 -34.97
N ASP A 82 -3.57 10.25 -34.56
CA ASP A 82 -3.02 11.40 -35.29
C ASP A 82 -2.58 11.01 -36.70
N ARG A 83 -1.88 9.88 -36.84
CA ARG A 83 -1.47 9.34 -38.15
C ARG A 83 -2.66 8.97 -39.02
N LEU A 84 -3.70 8.38 -38.43
CA LEU A 84 -4.93 8.04 -39.15
C LEU A 84 -5.64 9.30 -39.62
N ALA A 85 -5.75 10.32 -38.77
CA ALA A 85 -6.37 11.59 -39.11
C ALA A 85 -5.70 12.26 -40.31
N VAL A 86 -4.35 12.27 -40.35
CA VAL A 86 -3.59 12.77 -41.51
C VAL A 86 -3.88 11.97 -42.78
N LYS A 87 -3.91 10.63 -42.69
CA LYS A 87 -4.22 9.79 -43.86
C LYS A 87 -5.65 10.00 -44.37
N VAL A 88 -6.61 10.19 -43.46
CA VAL A 88 -8.02 10.45 -43.82
C VAL A 88 -8.18 11.81 -44.49
N THR A 89 -7.48 12.85 -44.04
CA THR A 89 -7.53 14.16 -44.72
C THR A 89 -6.79 14.19 -46.05
N GLN A 90 -5.83 13.30 -46.26
CA GLN A 90 -5.09 13.16 -47.53
C GLN A 90 -5.76 12.21 -48.53
N LEU A 91 -6.84 11.52 -48.15
CA LEU A 91 -7.62 10.70 -49.07
C LEU A 91 -8.41 11.63 -50.01
N ASP A 92 -7.86 11.84 -51.20
CA ASP A 92 -8.53 12.50 -52.31
C ASP A 92 -9.44 11.49 -53.02
N SER A 93 -10.75 11.64 -52.83
CA SER A 93 -11.78 10.77 -53.40
C SER A 93 -11.97 10.94 -54.92
N THR A 94 -11.11 11.72 -55.59
CA THR A 94 -11.18 11.93 -57.05
C THR A 94 -10.24 11.06 -57.89
N ILE A 95 -9.37 10.25 -57.26
CA ILE A 95 -8.34 9.43 -57.96
C ILE A 95 -8.58 7.90 -57.83
N GLU A 96 -9.56 7.44 -57.05
CA GLU A 96 -9.93 6.01 -57.02
C GLU A 96 -10.89 5.66 -58.18
N GLU A 97 -10.33 5.41 -59.36
CA GLU A 97 -10.90 4.57 -60.44
C GLU A 97 -9.90 3.46 -60.83
#